data_AF-A0A238D3H5-F1
#
_entry.id   AF-A0A238D3H5-F1
#
_cell.length_a   1.000
_cell.length_b   1.000
_cell.length_c   1.000
_cell.angle_alpha   90.00
_cell.angle_beta   90.00
_cell.angle_gamma   90.00
#
_symmetry.space_group_name_H-M   'P 1'
#
loop_
_entity.id
_entity.type
_entity.pdbx_description
1 polymer ?
#
loop_
_entity_poly.entity_id
_entity_poly.type
_entity_poly.pdbx_seq_one_letter_code
_entity_poly.pdbx_strand_id
1 'polypeptide(L)' 'MQNQYEAARELLAAGAFIEQVSDAPLAYRIRLGSDSAPLPAGLFQQLLAHKQIRQSCRVSGRMRYVIVEV' A
#
# COMPACT_ATOMS: atom_id res chain seq x y z
N MET A 1 -15.87 1.56 -14.75
CA MET A 1 -15.39 2.22 -13.51
C MET A 1 -14.38 1.27 -12.89
N GLN A 2 -13.11 1.62 -12.88
CA GLN A 2 -12.09 0.76 -12.28
C GLN A 2 -12.16 0.88 -10.76
N ASN A 3 -12.31 -0.26 -10.08
CA ASN A 3 -12.41 -0.31 -8.63
C ASN A 3 -11.05 0.08 -8.03
N GLN A 4 -11.02 1.01 -7.06
CA GLN A 4 -9.78 1.44 -6.39
C GLN A 4 -9.02 0.27 -5.77
N TYR A 5 -9.75 -0.78 -5.34
CA TYR A 5 -9.16 -2.01 -4.83
C TYR A 5 -8.36 -2.77 -5.89
N GLU A 6 -8.91 -2.92 -7.09
CA GLU A 6 -8.24 -3.62 -8.20
C GLU A 6 -7.06 -2.80 -8.71
N ALA A 7 -7.22 -1.50 -8.88
CA ALA A 7 -6.13 -0.60 -9.28
C ALA A 7 -4.95 -0.67 -8.29
N ALA A 8 -5.22 -0.69 -6.98
CA ALA A 8 -4.17 -0.85 -5.99
C ALA A 8 -3.45 -2.21 -6.10
N ARG A 9 -4.19 -3.30 -6.38
CA ARG A 9 -3.61 -4.63 -6.61
C ARG A 9 -2.74 -4.68 -7.87
N GLU A 10 -3.19 -4.08 -8.96
CA GLU A 10 -2.43 -3.99 -10.20
C GLU A 10 -1.12 -3.22 -10.01
N LEU A 11 -1.17 -2.08 -9.30
CA LEU A 11 0.03 -1.32 -8.96
C LEU A 11 1.00 -2.14 -8.09
N LEU A 12 0.49 -2.81 -7.06
CA LEU A 12 1.28 -3.68 -6.19
C LEU A 12 1.93 -4.84 -6.98
N ALA A 13 1.20 -5.44 -7.92
CA ALA A 13 1.72 -6.48 -8.82
C ALA A 13 2.79 -5.94 -9.79
N ALA A 14 2.69 -4.66 -10.18
CA ALA A 14 3.71 -3.97 -10.97
C ALA A 14 4.95 -3.55 -10.17
N GLY A 15 5.04 -3.92 -8.88
CA GLY A 15 6.18 -3.61 -8.01
C GLY A 15 6.00 -2.35 -7.16
N ALA A 16 4.77 -1.81 -7.07
CA ALA A 16 4.50 -0.74 -6.13
C ALA A 16 4.60 -1.23 -4.68
N PHE A 17 4.83 -0.29 -3.76
CA PHE A 17 4.76 -0.54 -2.32
C PHE A 17 3.88 0.50 -1.65
N ILE A 18 3.31 0.13 -0.51
CA ILE A 18 2.57 1.06 0.34
C ILE A 18 3.49 1.52 1.46
N GLU A 19 3.49 2.82 1.73
CA GLU A 19 4.26 3.44 2.82
C GLU A 19 3.30 4.11 3.80
N GLN A 20 3.46 3.80 5.09
CA GLN A 20 2.81 4.53 6.17
C GLN A 20 3.55 5.85 6.38
N VAL A 21 2.89 6.96 6.08
CA VAL A 21 3.51 8.29 6.06
C VAL A 21 3.22 9.13 7.32
N SER A 22 2.25 8.71 8.12
CA SER A 22 1.91 9.32 9.41
C SER A 22 1.31 8.26 10.34
N ASP A 23 1.58 8.40 11.64
CA ASP A 23 1.09 7.50 12.69
C ASP A 23 -0.10 8.08 13.46
N ALA A 24 -0.30 9.41 13.40
CA ALA A 24 -1.40 10.12 14.06
C ALA A 24 -1.77 11.40 13.28
N PRO A 25 -2.81 11.38 12.43
CA PRO A 25 -3.62 10.20 12.06
C PRO A 25 -2.83 9.22 11.18
N LEU A 26 -3.25 7.96 11.15
CA LEU A 26 -2.72 6.96 10.23
C LEU A 26 -2.95 7.40 8.79
N ALA A 27 -1.88 7.50 8.00
CA ALA A 27 -1.96 7.83 6.58
C ALA A 27 -1.05 6.93 5.75
N TYR A 28 -1.56 6.51 4.60
CA TYR A 28 -0.86 5.60 3.70
C TYR A 28 -0.74 6.20 2.30
N ARG A 29 0.34 5.87 1.60
CA ARG A 29 0.51 6.19 0.18
C ARG A 29 0.97 4.95 -0.56
N ILE A 30 0.48 4.75 -1.78
CA ILE A 30 1.06 3.79 -2.71
C ILE A 30 2.09 4.49 -3.58
N ARG A 31 3.25 3.86 -3.80
CA ARG A 31 4.37 4.40 -4.56
C ARG A 31 4.85 3.41 -5.61
N LEU A 32 5.06 3.90 -6.83
CA LEU A 32 5.63 3.16 -7.94
C LEU A 32 6.67 4.06 -8.62
N GLY A 33 7.95 3.73 -8.52
CA GLY A 33 9.03 4.62 -8.97
C GLY A 33 8.99 5.99 -8.25
N SER A 34 8.95 7.07 -9.03
CA SER A 34 8.80 8.45 -8.54
C SER A 34 7.37 8.81 -8.16
N ASP A 35 6.38 8.07 -8.67
CA ASP A 35 4.98 8.42 -8.51
C ASP A 35 4.47 8.02 -7.13
N SER A 36 3.52 8.80 -6.62
CA SER A 36 2.85 8.48 -5.36
C SER A 36 1.43 9.01 -5.31
N ALA A 37 0.54 8.19 -4.77
CA ALA A 37 -0.86 8.55 -4.58
C ALA A 37 -1.30 8.29 -3.12
N PRO A 38 -2.19 9.10 -2.56
CA PRO A 38 -2.80 8.81 -1.26
C PRO A 38 -3.59 7.50 -1.36
N LEU A 39 -3.43 6.64 -0.35
CA LEU A 39 -4.16 5.39 -0.23
C LEU A 39 -5.16 5.52 0.94
N PRO A 40 -6.47 5.44 0.68
CA PRO A 40 -7.48 5.46 1.74
C PRO A 40 -7.22 4.38 2.79
N ALA A 41 -7.36 4.71 4.07
CA ALA A 41 -7.13 3.77 5.16
C ALA A 41 -8.04 2.53 5.08
N GLY A 42 -9.30 2.71 4.66
CA GLY A 42 -10.21 1.58 4.44
C GLY A 42 -9.73 0.62 3.35
N LEU A 43 -9.14 1.15 2.27
CA LEU A 43 -8.57 0.33 1.21
C LEU A 43 -7.31 -0.43 1.69
N PHE A 44 -6.44 0.24 2.46
CA PHE A 44 -5.31 -0.44 3.11
C PHE A 44 -5.78 -1.60 4.02
N GLN A 45 -6.80 -1.35 4.85
CA GLN A 45 -7.37 -2.37 5.73
C GLN A 45 -7.96 -3.56 4.95
N GLN A 46 -8.64 -3.31 3.82
CA GLN A 46 -9.13 -4.37 2.95
C GLN A 46 -7.99 -5.22 2.37
N LEU A 47 -6.93 -4.59 1.84
CA LEU A 47 -5.77 -5.29 1.30
C LEU A 47 -5.08 -6.15 2.37
N LEU A 48 -4.97 -5.63 3.60
CA LEU A 48 -4.40 -6.37 4.73
C LEU A 48 -5.30 -7.54 5.15
N ALA A 49 -6.61 -7.31 5.29
CA ALA A 49 -7.59 -8.33 5.67
C ALA A 49 -7.67 -9.47 4.64
N HIS A 50 -7.59 -9.14 3.35
CA HIS A 50 -7.58 -10.10 2.25
C HIS A 50 -6.19 -10.72 2.01
N LYS A 51 -5.22 -10.46 2.90
CA LYS A 51 -3.83 -10.98 2.82
C LYS A 51 -3.15 -10.70 1.48
N GLN A 52 -3.49 -9.59 0.82
CA GLN A 52 -2.87 -9.17 -0.44
C GLN A 52 -1.53 -8.49 -0.22
N ILE A 53 -1.33 -7.91 0.97
CA ILE A 53 -0.11 -7.22 1.35
C ILE A 53 0.45 -7.76 2.66
N ARG A 54 1.78 -7.66 2.81
CA ARG A 54 2.50 -7.97 4.05
C ARG A 54 3.45 -6.84 4.40
N GLN A 55 3.75 -6.72 5.69
CA GLN A 55 4.82 -5.85 6.15
C GLN A 55 6.16 -6.33 5.59
N SER A 56 6.95 -5.41 5.03
CA SER A 56 8.26 -5.71 4.45
C SER A 56 9.39 -5.21 5.34
N CYS A 57 9.51 -3.89 5.49
CA CYS A 57 10.60 -3.26 6.22
C CYS A 57 10.21 -1.87 6.71
N ARG A 58 11.02 -1.32 7.61
CA ARG A 58 10.93 0.07 8.05
C ARG A 58 12.06 0.86 7.41
N VAL A 59 11.74 1.91 6.65
CA VAL A 59 12.71 2.79 5.99
C VAL A 59 12.54 4.20 6.53
N SER A 60 13.58 4.75 7.15
CA SER A 60 13.55 6.09 7.75
C SER A 60 12.36 6.30 8.71
N GLY A 61 12.06 5.28 9.52
CA GLY A 61 10.94 5.30 10.46
C GLY A 61 9.58 4.90 9.87
N ARG A 62 9.43 4.90 8.54
CA ARG A 62 8.16 4.64 7.84
C ARG A 62 8.01 3.16 7.53
N MET A 63 6.86 2.58 7.88
CA MET A 63 6.59 1.18 7.60
C MET A 63 6.19 0.97 6.14
N ARG A 64 6.75 -0.06 5.50
CA ARG A 64 6.42 -0.44 4.12
C ARG A 64 5.69 -1.76 4.06
N TYR A 65 4.74 -1.83 3.13
CA TYR A 65 3.96 -3.02 2.82
C TYR A 65 4.09 -3.32 1.32
N VAL A 66 4.26 -4.59 1.00
CA VAL A 66 4.43 -5.10 -0.37
C VAL A 66 3.43 -6.21 -0.65
N ILE A 67 3.25 -6.56 -1.91
CA ILE A 67 2.39 -7.68 -2.30
C ILE A 67 2.86 -8.99 -1.65
N VAL A 68 1.90 -9.83 -1.26
CA VAL A 68 2.18 -11.23 -0.94
C VAL A 68 2.28 -11.96 -2.27
N GLU A 69 3.50 -12.34 -2.66
CA GLU A 69 3.71 -13.23 -3.80
C GLU A 69 2.96 -14.54 -3.52
N VAL A 70 2.11 -14.95 -4.48
CA VAL A 70 1.42 -16.24 -4.46
C VAL A 70 2.31 -17.27 -5.14
#